data_AF-A0A1F9HYD3-F1
#
_entry.id   AF-A0A1F9HYD3-F1
#
_cell.length_a   1.000
_cell.length_b   1.000
_cell.length_c   1.000
_cell.angle_alpha   90.00
_cell.angle_beta   90.00
_cell.angle_gamma   90.00
#
_symmetry.space_group_name_H-M   'P 1'
#
loop_
_entity.id
_entity.type
_entity.pdbx_description
1 polymer ?
#
loop_
_entity_poly.entity_id
_entity_poly.type
_entity_poly.pdbx_seq_one_letter_code
_entity_poly.pdbx_strand_id
1 'polypeptide(L)'
;MKTKISLLLILVPAIAHADPVKDRLDVLETTIQSFQADSVSRNAAVASALATIDQLKQEYQTVHGTMDSYDHTIQQQAVEITRLKRDLADRLSAIEERLEIYDQQITKAVAKVLPQAASEAEGYQKALDLVQKSDFLTAVASFRTFLKTYPKSDFADNAQYWIGECYYAQKDFQKAIKEFQILVDKYPKSDKAPGGILKQGFSFAELGMTDEAKIFLNSVIKVYPGSDEAARALEKIGRLNQKDAGNAAPTPTTTTSSDGIPLAPGVKNQPKPAAEEPRQIFPKGKD
;
A
#
# COMPACT_ATOMS: atom_id res chain seq x y z
N MET A 1 53.31 79.78 97.69
CA MET A 1 54.56 79.78 98.49
C MET A 1 54.69 78.44 99.18
N LYS A 2 55.84 77.78 98.95
CA LYS A 2 56.63 77.05 99.95
C LYS A 2 56.04 75.78 100.61
N THR A 3 56.87 74.74 100.50
CA THR A 3 57.32 73.81 101.57
C THR A 3 56.38 72.66 101.95
N LYS A 4 56.84 71.45 102.28
CA LYS A 4 58.15 71.04 102.81
C LYS A 4 58.37 69.53 102.58
N ILE A 5 59.61 69.20 102.28
CA ILE A 5 60.23 67.88 102.30
C ILE A 5 60.22 67.34 103.74
N SER A 6 59.95 66.04 103.92
CA SER A 6 60.32 65.33 105.14
C SER A 6 60.93 63.98 104.77
N LEU A 7 62.20 63.84 105.12
CA LEU A 7 63.08 62.69 104.96
C LEU A 7 63.00 61.87 106.26
N LEU A 8 62.81 60.54 106.18
CA LEU A 8 63.11 59.66 107.31
C LEU A 8 63.88 58.44 106.81
N LEU A 9 65.05 58.25 107.41
CA LEU A 9 66.15 57.37 107.08
C LEU A 9 66.17 56.25 108.14
N ILE A 10 66.05 54.97 107.77
CA ILE A 10 66.32 53.86 108.70
C ILE A 10 67.05 52.71 107.99
N LEU A 11 68.36 52.68 108.25
CA LEU A 11 69.20 51.56 108.70
C LEU A 11 69.13 50.19 107.97
N VAL A 12 70.24 49.85 107.33
CA VAL A 12 70.66 48.53 106.81
C VAL A 12 70.96 47.57 107.97
N PRO A 13 70.72 46.25 107.81
CA PRO A 13 71.82 45.34 108.14
C PRO A 13 72.07 44.23 107.09
N ALA A 14 73.36 43.93 106.96
CA ALA A 14 73.94 42.62 106.64
C ALA A 14 73.66 41.99 105.25
N ILE A 15 74.44 42.46 104.28
CA ILE A 15 75.17 41.71 103.26
C ILE A 15 75.14 40.17 103.45
N ALA A 16 74.26 39.51 102.70
CA ALA A 16 74.43 38.15 102.20
C ALA A 16 74.08 38.22 100.70
N HIS A 17 75.09 38.43 99.87
CA HIS A 17 74.94 38.66 98.42
C HIS A 17 74.69 37.33 97.69
N ALA A 18 73.43 37.02 97.43
CA ALA A 18 73.04 36.41 96.16
C ALA A 18 72.57 37.55 95.27
N ASP A 19 73.25 37.80 94.15
CA ASP A 19 73.14 39.07 93.40
C ASP A 19 71.72 39.31 92.84
N PRO A 20 70.96 40.31 93.33
CA PRO A 20 69.61 40.64 92.83
C PRO A 20 69.60 41.15 91.38
N VAL A 21 70.78 41.42 90.82
CA VAL A 21 71.00 41.76 89.41
C VAL A 21 70.94 40.52 88.53
N LYS A 22 71.42 39.37 89.01
CA LYS A 22 71.49 38.13 88.25
C LYS A 22 70.10 37.53 88.03
N ASP A 23 69.28 37.46 89.06
CA ASP A 23 67.89 36.98 88.94
C ASP A 23 67.05 37.85 87.99
N ARG A 24 67.28 39.18 88.01
CA ARG A 24 66.62 40.11 87.07
C ARG A 24 67.14 39.95 85.64
N LEU A 25 68.40 39.57 85.47
CA LEU A 25 68.99 39.28 84.16
C LEU A 25 68.41 38.00 83.57
N ASP A 26 68.26 36.94 84.37
CA ASP A 26 67.68 35.65 83.95
C ASP A 26 66.21 35.80 83.55
N VAL A 27 65.43 36.58 84.31
CA VAL A 27 64.03 36.91 83.97
C VAL A 27 63.95 37.75 82.68
N LEU A 28 64.86 38.71 82.49
CA LEU A 28 64.92 39.53 81.28
C LEU A 28 65.27 38.67 80.06
N GLU A 29 66.26 37.78 80.17
CA GLU A 29 66.68 36.86 79.12
C GLU A 29 65.54 35.91 78.71
N THR A 30 64.83 35.36 79.70
CA THR A 30 63.64 34.51 79.47
C THR A 30 62.50 35.29 78.80
N THR A 31 62.29 36.55 79.18
CA THR A 31 61.28 37.42 78.57
C THR A 31 61.65 37.76 77.12
N ILE A 32 62.94 37.99 76.84
CA ILE A 32 63.43 38.23 75.47
C ILE A 32 63.26 36.97 74.61
N GLN A 33 63.60 35.79 75.13
CA GLN A 33 63.44 34.53 74.40
C GLN A 33 61.97 34.21 74.11
N SER A 34 61.08 34.39 75.08
CA SER A 34 59.63 34.18 74.87
C SER A 34 59.04 35.21 73.91
N PHE A 35 59.46 36.47 73.97
CA PHE A 35 59.06 37.50 73.01
C PHE A 35 59.56 37.20 71.59
N GLN A 36 60.81 36.73 71.45
CA GLN A 36 61.36 36.31 70.15
C GLN A 36 60.59 35.10 69.59
N ALA A 37 60.31 34.09 70.41
CA ALA A 37 59.52 32.93 70.02
C ALA A 37 58.09 33.32 69.59
N ASP A 38 57.45 34.22 70.34
CA ASP A 38 56.12 34.77 70.00
C ASP A 38 56.16 35.61 68.70
N SER A 39 57.22 36.39 68.48
CA SER A 39 57.41 37.11 67.21
C SER A 39 57.59 36.16 66.02
N VAL A 40 58.36 35.09 66.18
CA VAL A 40 58.56 34.08 65.12
C VAL A 40 57.23 33.37 64.82
N SER A 41 56.48 32.99 65.85
CA SER A 41 55.15 32.37 65.71
C SER A 41 54.17 33.29 64.97
N ARG A 42 54.10 34.57 65.37
CA ARG A 42 53.26 35.57 64.68
C ARG A 42 53.68 35.77 63.23
N ASN A 43 54.98 35.85 62.96
CA ASN A 43 55.49 35.96 61.59
C ASN A 43 55.13 34.73 60.74
N ALA A 44 55.18 33.53 61.31
CA ALA A 44 54.76 32.30 60.64
C ALA A 44 53.24 32.27 60.36
N ALA A 45 52.41 32.71 61.31
CA ALA A 45 50.97 32.82 61.13
C ALA A 45 50.60 33.84 60.03
N VAL A 46 51.29 34.99 59.99
CA VAL A 46 51.12 35.99 58.92
C VAL A 46 51.53 35.42 57.57
N ALA A 47 52.66 34.73 57.48
CA ALA A 47 53.10 34.08 56.25
C ALA A 47 52.09 33.03 55.75
N SER A 48 51.53 32.23 56.66
CA SER A 48 50.47 31.27 56.32
C SER A 48 49.20 31.97 55.84
N ALA A 49 48.78 33.06 56.47
CA ALA A 49 47.60 33.81 56.05
C ALA A 49 47.78 34.43 54.66
N LEU A 50 48.98 34.97 54.36
CA LEU A 50 49.33 35.47 53.03
C LEU A 50 49.28 34.37 51.97
N ALA A 51 49.82 33.19 52.27
CA ALA A 51 49.74 32.03 51.38
C ALA A 51 48.29 31.61 51.09
N THR A 52 47.41 31.62 52.10
CA THR A 52 45.98 31.34 51.91
C THR A 52 45.30 32.42 51.06
N ILE A 53 45.64 33.70 51.24
CA ILE A 53 45.12 34.80 50.41
C ILE A 53 45.54 34.61 48.95
N ASP A 54 46.79 34.23 48.70
CA ASP A 54 47.28 33.96 47.35
C ASP A 54 46.57 32.75 46.72
N GLN A 55 46.35 31.68 47.50
CA GLN A 55 45.56 30.52 47.05
C GLN A 55 44.12 30.91 46.70
N LEU A 56 43.43 31.63 47.59
CA LEU A 56 42.05 32.08 47.34
C LEU A 56 41.97 32.99 46.13
N LYS A 57 42.98 33.85 45.90
CA LYS A 57 43.06 34.69 44.71
C LYS A 57 43.22 33.84 43.44
N GLN A 58 44.03 32.80 43.48
CA GLN A 58 44.19 31.88 42.34
C GLN A 58 42.92 31.08 42.06
N GLU A 59 42.24 30.58 43.10
CA GLU A 59 40.94 29.89 42.97
C GLU A 59 39.87 30.85 42.41
N TYR A 60 39.82 32.09 42.88
CA TYR A 60 38.91 33.12 42.36
C TYR A 60 39.12 33.37 40.86
N GLN A 61 40.37 33.51 40.41
CA GLN A 61 40.68 33.69 38.99
C GLN A 61 40.29 32.47 38.16
N THR A 62 40.48 31.27 38.71
CA THR A 62 40.09 30.01 38.04
C THR A 62 38.58 29.94 37.90
N VAL A 63 37.83 30.19 38.98
CA VAL A 63 36.36 30.20 38.96
C VAL A 63 35.84 31.26 38.00
N HIS A 64 36.40 32.47 38.02
CA HIS A 64 36.01 33.53 37.10
C HIS A 64 36.22 33.13 35.63
N GLY A 65 37.39 32.57 35.30
CA GLY A 65 37.65 32.06 33.95
C GLY A 65 36.69 30.94 33.53
N THR A 66 36.34 30.03 34.44
CA THR A 66 35.32 29.00 34.14
C THR A 66 33.92 29.61 33.95
N MET A 67 33.56 30.64 34.71
CA MET A 67 32.29 31.35 34.58
C MET A 67 32.17 32.04 33.21
N ASP A 68 33.24 32.70 32.77
CA ASP A 68 33.29 33.33 31.44
C ASP A 68 33.18 32.28 30.32
N SER A 69 33.82 31.12 30.50
CA SER A 69 33.69 29.99 29.57
C SER A 69 32.26 29.44 29.51
N TYR A 70 31.56 29.36 30.65
CA TYR A 70 30.15 28.94 30.70
C TYR A 70 29.24 29.98 30.08
N ASP A 71 29.45 31.27 30.33
CA ASP A 71 28.67 32.34 29.71
C ASP A 71 28.79 32.27 28.19
N HIS A 72 30.00 32.14 27.66
CA HIS A 72 30.21 31.96 26.22
C HIS A 72 29.48 30.71 25.67
N THR A 73 29.51 29.58 26.40
CA THR A 73 28.83 28.35 26.00
C THR A 73 27.31 28.53 25.98
N ILE A 74 26.75 29.18 27.00
CA ILE A 74 25.32 29.47 27.11
C ILE A 74 24.89 30.40 25.97
N GLN A 75 25.67 31.44 25.67
CA GLN A 75 25.38 32.34 24.55
C GLN A 75 25.42 31.62 23.20
N GLN A 76 26.41 30.75 22.98
CA GLN A 76 26.48 29.92 21.77
C GLN A 76 25.26 29.00 21.63
N GLN A 77 24.86 28.34 22.72
CA GLN A 77 23.68 27.48 22.72
C GLN A 77 22.38 28.26 22.49
N ALA A 78 22.25 29.46 23.06
CA ALA A 78 21.08 30.31 22.86
C ALA A 78 20.89 30.71 21.38
N VAL A 79 22.00 31.00 20.69
CA VAL A 79 22.01 31.27 19.24
C VAL A 79 21.59 30.01 18.46
N GLU A 80 22.14 28.84 18.81
CA GLU A 80 21.82 27.58 18.11
C GLU A 80 20.36 27.17 18.30
N ILE A 81 19.82 27.30 19.52
CA ILE A 81 18.40 27.05 19.80
C ILE A 81 17.52 27.98 18.97
N THR A 82 17.90 29.25 18.84
CA THR A 82 17.15 30.22 18.03
C THR A 82 17.17 29.85 16.56
N ARG A 83 18.34 29.43 16.05
CA ARG A 83 18.50 28.92 14.67
C ARG A 83 17.64 27.68 14.42
N LEU A 84 17.68 26.70 15.32
CA LEU A 84 16.90 25.46 15.21
C LEU A 84 15.39 25.72 15.26
N LYS A 85 14.94 26.62 16.14
CA LYS A 85 13.52 27.04 16.19
C LYS A 85 13.05 27.65 14.89
N ARG A 86 13.90 28.47 14.25
CA ARG A 86 13.60 29.06 12.94
C ARG A 86 13.52 28.00 11.85
N ASP A 87 14.50 27.10 11.76
CA ASP A 87 14.49 26.00 10.79
C ASP A 87 13.24 25.10 10.97
N LEU A 88 12.86 24.81 12.21
CA LEU A 88 11.65 24.05 12.50
C LEU A 88 10.39 24.79 12.04
N ALA A 89 10.29 26.10 12.29
CA ALA A 89 9.16 26.91 11.84
C ALA A 89 9.05 26.95 10.32
N ASP A 90 10.18 27.12 9.63
CA ASP A 90 10.23 27.14 8.16
C ASP A 90 9.81 25.77 7.58
N ARG A 91 10.27 24.67 8.18
CA ARG A 91 9.85 23.30 7.80
C ARG A 91 8.37 23.05 8.06
N LEU A 92 7.84 23.52 9.19
CA LEU A 92 6.43 23.36 9.53
C LEU A 92 5.56 24.09 8.51
N SER A 93 5.91 25.34 8.18
CA SER A 93 5.21 26.12 7.14
C SER A 93 5.25 25.42 5.78
N ALA A 94 6.39 24.86 5.38
CA ALA A 94 6.50 24.10 4.12
C ALA A 94 5.71 22.78 4.12
N ILE A 95 5.45 22.19 5.29
CA ILE A 95 4.58 21.01 5.42
C ILE A 95 3.11 21.45 5.31
N GLU A 96 2.72 22.50 6.01
CA GLU A 96 1.36 23.06 5.98
C GLU A 96 0.95 23.46 4.56
N GLU A 97 1.81 24.16 3.82
CA GLU A 97 1.55 24.53 2.41
C GLU A 97 1.37 23.28 1.54
N ARG A 98 2.20 22.25 1.74
CA ARG A 98 2.11 20.99 0.99
C ARG A 98 0.83 20.23 1.32
N LEU A 99 0.41 20.24 2.59
CA LEU A 99 -0.85 19.62 3.02
C LEU A 99 -2.05 20.32 2.40
N GLU A 100 -2.02 21.65 2.31
CA GLU A 100 -3.08 22.41 1.61
C GLU A 100 -3.14 22.06 0.11
N ILE A 101 -1.99 21.92 -0.55
CA ILE A 101 -1.92 21.46 -1.94
C ILE A 101 -2.51 20.05 -2.10
N TYR A 102 -2.18 19.12 -1.18
CA TYR A 102 -2.76 17.78 -1.21
C TYR A 102 -4.26 17.78 -0.96
N ASP A 103 -4.74 18.56 0.00
CA ASP A 103 -6.17 18.68 0.29
C ASP A 103 -6.96 19.23 -0.91
N GLN A 104 -6.42 20.25 -1.59
CA GLN A 104 -7.02 20.77 -2.82
C GLN A 104 -7.05 19.73 -3.95
N GLN A 105 -5.99 18.91 -4.09
CA GLN A 105 -5.96 17.85 -5.10
C GLN A 105 -6.96 16.73 -4.78
N ILE A 106 -7.03 16.31 -3.52
CA ILE A 106 -7.99 15.32 -3.05
C ILE A 106 -9.41 15.83 -3.26
N THR A 107 -9.70 17.08 -2.85
CA THR A 107 -11.02 17.69 -3.02
C THR A 107 -11.42 17.77 -4.49
N LYS A 108 -10.51 18.20 -5.38
CA LYS A 108 -10.77 18.22 -6.84
C LYS A 108 -11.01 16.82 -7.41
N ALA A 109 -10.24 15.82 -6.98
CA ALA A 109 -10.40 14.44 -7.42
C ALA A 109 -11.75 13.86 -6.94
N VAL A 110 -12.08 14.04 -5.66
CA VAL A 110 -13.33 13.60 -5.05
C VAL A 110 -14.54 14.29 -5.70
N ALA A 111 -14.47 15.60 -5.92
CA ALA A 111 -15.52 16.37 -6.58
C ALA A 111 -15.77 15.94 -8.04
N LYS A 112 -14.77 15.34 -8.71
CA LYS A 112 -14.94 14.79 -10.05
C LYS A 112 -15.46 13.36 -10.03
N VAL A 113 -14.91 12.52 -9.15
CA VAL A 113 -15.19 11.08 -9.13
C VAL A 113 -16.59 10.79 -8.57
N LEU A 114 -17.01 11.45 -7.50
CA LEU A 114 -18.31 11.16 -6.87
C LEU A 114 -19.51 11.44 -7.79
N PRO A 115 -19.63 12.62 -8.44
CA PRO A 115 -20.75 12.87 -9.35
C PRO A 115 -20.69 12.00 -10.60
N GLN A 116 -19.48 11.70 -11.09
CA GLN A 116 -19.31 10.82 -12.23
C GLN A 116 -19.77 9.39 -11.91
N ALA A 117 -19.35 8.82 -10.76
CA ALA A 117 -19.79 7.50 -10.32
C ALA A 117 -21.32 7.44 -10.10
N ALA A 118 -21.91 8.49 -9.53
CA ALA A 118 -23.37 8.59 -9.39
C ALA A 118 -24.07 8.64 -10.76
N SER A 119 -23.53 9.42 -11.71
CA SER A 119 -24.07 9.53 -13.07
C SER A 119 -23.90 8.24 -13.88
N GLU A 120 -22.80 7.51 -13.65
CA GLU A 120 -22.54 6.18 -14.23
C GLU A 120 -23.56 5.17 -13.70
N ALA A 121 -23.74 5.09 -12.38
CA ALA A 121 -24.70 4.20 -11.75
C ALA A 121 -26.14 4.50 -12.22
N GLU A 122 -26.53 5.77 -12.31
CA GLU A 122 -27.86 6.17 -12.80
C GLU A 122 -28.05 5.78 -14.27
N GLY A 123 -27.06 6.05 -15.13
CA GLY A 123 -27.12 5.71 -16.55
C GLY A 123 -27.23 4.20 -16.79
N TYR A 124 -26.50 3.40 -16.01
CA TYR A 124 -26.57 1.94 -16.06
C TYR A 124 -27.90 1.41 -15.53
N GLN A 125 -28.39 1.92 -14.39
CA GLN A 125 -29.65 1.50 -13.79
C GLN A 125 -30.84 1.80 -14.71
N LYS A 126 -30.86 2.97 -15.34
CA LYS A 126 -31.91 3.33 -16.32
C LYS A 126 -31.99 2.31 -17.48
N ALA A 127 -30.85 1.81 -17.93
CA ALA A 127 -30.81 0.79 -18.98
C ALA A 127 -31.32 -0.57 -18.46
N LEU A 128 -30.99 -0.95 -17.21
CA LEU A 128 -31.53 -2.16 -16.58
C LEU A 128 -33.05 -2.11 -16.38
N ASP A 129 -33.61 -0.97 -16.01
CA ASP A 129 -35.05 -0.81 -15.84
C ASP A 129 -35.81 -1.08 -17.16
N LEU A 130 -35.21 -0.76 -18.30
CA LEU A 130 -35.76 -1.09 -19.62
C LEU A 130 -35.73 -2.60 -19.89
N VAL A 131 -34.66 -3.29 -19.47
CA VAL A 131 -34.59 -4.77 -19.53
C VAL A 131 -35.67 -5.40 -18.67
N GLN A 132 -35.89 -4.90 -17.45
CA GLN A 132 -36.95 -5.39 -16.56
C GLN A 132 -38.35 -5.21 -17.18
N LYS A 133 -38.56 -4.13 -17.93
CA LYS A 133 -39.79 -3.88 -18.69
C LYS A 133 -39.88 -4.67 -20.01
N SER A 134 -38.87 -5.51 -20.31
CA SER A 134 -38.73 -6.25 -21.57
C SER A 134 -38.65 -5.37 -22.82
N ASP A 135 -38.33 -4.07 -22.66
CA ASP A 135 -38.07 -3.16 -23.77
C ASP A 135 -36.60 -3.28 -24.21
N PHE A 136 -36.28 -4.42 -24.82
CA PHE A 136 -34.92 -4.80 -25.16
C PHE A 136 -34.29 -3.90 -26.23
N LEU A 137 -35.08 -3.33 -27.15
CA LEU A 137 -34.57 -2.45 -28.20
C LEU A 137 -34.08 -1.13 -27.61
N THR A 138 -34.91 -0.50 -26.76
CA THR A 138 -34.54 0.73 -26.07
C THR A 138 -33.43 0.47 -25.05
N ALA A 139 -33.45 -0.68 -24.36
CA ALA A 139 -32.38 -1.08 -23.44
C ALA A 139 -31.02 -1.15 -24.15
N VAL A 140 -30.94 -1.78 -25.33
CA VAL A 140 -29.70 -1.82 -26.12
C VAL A 140 -29.22 -0.42 -26.48
N ALA A 141 -30.11 0.46 -26.96
CA ALA A 141 -29.73 1.84 -27.27
C ALA A 141 -29.22 2.60 -26.03
N SER A 142 -29.84 2.37 -24.88
CA SER A 142 -29.43 2.95 -23.59
C SER A 142 -28.07 2.44 -23.15
N PHE A 143 -27.81 1.13 -23.20
CA PHE A 143 -26.49 0.57 -22.87
C PHE A 143 -25.40 1.00 -23.86
N ARG A 144 -25.69 1.10 -25.16
CA ARG A 144 -24.71 1.63 -26.13
C ARG A 144 -24.37 3.08 -25.85
N THR A 145 -25.37 3.89 -25.49
CA THR A 145 -25.15 5.28 -25.07
C THR A 145 -24.30 5.32 -23.80
N PHE A 146 -24.62 4.48 -22.81
CA PHE A 146 -23.84 4.33 -21.59
C PHE A 146 -22.37 3.98 -21.88
N LEU A 147 -22.10 2.98 -22.72
CA LEU A 147 -20.74 2.57 -23.10
C LEU A 147 -19.98 3.64 -23.89
N LYS A 148 -20.69 4.47 -24.68
CA LYS A 148 -20.08 5.59 -25.40
C LYS A 148 -19.70 6.72 -24.44
N THR A 149 -20.56 7.00 -23.46
CA THR A 149 -20.36 8.07 -22.48
C THR A 149 -19.33 7.68 -21.42
N TYR A 150 -19.36 6.42 -20.98
CA TYR A 150 -18.54 5.89 -19.88
C TYR A 150 -17.77 4.62 -20.29
N PRO A 151 -16.86 4.71 -21.27
CA PRO A 151 -16.17 3.53 -21.82
C PRO A 151 -15.23 2.82 -20.84
N LYS A 152 -14.89 3.46 -19.72
CA LYS A 152 -14.02 2.95 -18.65
C LYS A 152 -14.78 2.68 -17.35
N SER A 153 -16.11 2.72 -17.37
CA SER A 153 -16.91 2.45 -16.17
C SER A 153 -16.70 1.02 -15.68
N ASP A 154 -16.80 0.83 -14.37
CA ASP A 154 -16.83 -0.51 -13.76
C ASP A 154 -18.07 -1.32 -14.18
N PHE A 155 -19.09 -0.66 -14.76
CA PHE A 155 -20.25 -1.33 -15.34
C PHE A 155 -20.12 -1.63 -16.84
N ALA A 156 -19.00 -1.28 -17.48
CA ALA A 156 -18.88 -1.35 -18.94
C ALA A 156 -18.94 -2.79 -19.48
N ASP A 157 -18.29 -3.73 -18.81
CA ASP A 157 -18.35 -5.15 -19.16
C ASP A 157 -19.77 -5.71 -18.97
N ASN A 158 -20.41 -5.39 -17.84
CA ASN A 158 -21.79 -5.77 -17.54
C ASN A 158 -22.77 -5.19 -18.57
N ALA A 159 -22.63 -3.92 -18.94
CA ALA A 159 -23.46 -3.28 -19.97
C ALA A 159 -23.29 -3.96 -21.33
N GLN A 160 -22.06 -4.33 -21.71
CA GLN A 160 -21.80 -5.08 -22.94
C GLN A 160 -22.44 -6.48 -22.91
N TYR A 161 -22.38 -7.16 -21.76
CA TYR A 161 -23.07 -8.44 -21.55
C TYR A 161 -24.59 -8.29 -21.69
N TRP A 162 -25.18 -7.26 -21.09
CA TRP A 162 -26.63 -7.00 -21.18
C TRP A 162 -27.10 -6.67 -22.59
N ILE A 163 -26.28 -5.99 -23.41
CA ILE A 163 -26.60 -5.80 -24.83
C ILE A 163 -26.73 -7.16 -25.53
N GLY A 164 -25.81 -8.09 -25.29
CA GLY A 164 -25.89 -9.46 -25.81
C GLY A 164 -27.14 -10.19 -25.32
N GLU A 165 -27.44 -10.12 -24.03
CA GLU A 165 -28.64 -10.73 -23.43
C GLU A 165 -29.93 -10.15 -24.01
N CYS A 166 -29.99 -8.85 -24.28
CA CYS A 166 -31.14 -8.21 -24.90
C CYS A 166 -31.39 -8.72 -26.33
N TYR A 167 -30.33 -8.90 -27.12
CA TYR A 167 -30.46 -9.49 -28.46
C TYR A 167 -30.84 -10.97 -28.39
N TYR A 168 -30.28 -11.70 -27.41
CA TYR A 168 -30.64 -13.09 -27.15
C TYR A 168 -32.14 -13.23 -26.81
N ALA A 169 -32.65 -12.37 -25.93
CA ALA A 169 -34.06 -12.33 -25.54
C ALA A 169 -34.99 -12.00 -26.73
N GLN A 170 -34.52 -11.16 -27.65
CA GLN A 170 -35.21 -10.86 -28.91
C GLN A 170 -35.11 -11.99 -29.96
N LYS A 171 -34.40 -13.08 -29.65
CA LYS A 171 -34.07 -14.17 -30.59
C LYS A 171 -33.23 -13.73 -31.79
N ASP A 172 -32.60 -12.56 -31.71
CA ASP A 172 -31.60 -12.12 -32.68
C ASP A 172 -30.23 -12.70 -32.29
N PHE A 173 -30.13 -14.02 -32.43
CA PHE A 173 -28.96 -14.78 -32.01
C PHE A 173 -27.69 -14.37 -32.75
N GLN A 174 -27.80 -13.93 -34.01
CA GLN A 174 -26.66 -13.44 -34.78
C GLN A 174 -26.06 -12.17 -34.18
N LYS A 175 -26.89 -11.21 -33.77
CA LYS A 175 -26.40 -10.02 -33.06
C LYS A 175 -25.91 -10.36 -31.66
N ALA A 176 -26.62 -11.23 -30.94
CA ALA A 176 -26.19 -11.67 -29.62
C ALA A 176 -24.76 -12.24 -29.63
N ILE A 177 -24.45 -13.14 -30.57
CA ILE A 177 -23.11 -13.73 -30.75
C ILE A 177 -22.04 -12.65 -30.92
N LYS A 178 -22.30 -11.64 -31.76
CA LYS A 178 -21.35 -10.54 -32.01
C LYS A 178 -21.11 -9.72 -30.74
N GLU A 179 -22.15 -9.41 -29.99
CA GLU A 179 -22.04 -8.58 -28.79
C GLU A 179 -21.37 -9.32 -27.62
N PHE A 180 -21.60 -10.63 -27.49
CA PHE A 180 -20.83 -11.46 -26.57
C PHE A 180 -19.38 -11.65 -27.02
N GLN A 181 -19.08 -11.67 -28.32
CA GLN A 181 -17.70 -11.67 -28.79
C GLN A 181 -16.98 -10.38 -28.38
N ILE A 182 -17.64 -9.23 -28.55
CA ILE A 182 -17.10 -7.94 -28.13
C ILE A 182 -16.81 -7.94 -26.62
N LEU A 183 -17.68 -8.56 -25.80
CA LEU A 183 -17.43 -8.70 -24.37
C LEU A 183 -16.12 -9.46 -24.10
N VAL A 184 -15.93 -10.61 -24.73
CA VAL A 184 -14.75 -11.46 -24.52
C VAL A 184 -13.47 -10.79 -25.02
N ASP A 185 -13.55 -10.11 -26.17
CA ASP A 185 -12.39 -9.45 -26.77
C ASP A 185 -11.96 -8.21 -25.98
N LYS A 186 -12.91 -7.38 -25.56
CA LYS A 186 -12.61 -6.12 -24.85
C LYS A 186 -12.44 -6.29 -23.35
N TYR A 187 -13.13 -7.26 -22.74
CA TYR A 187 -13.15 -7.49 -21.30
C TYR A 187 -12.81 -8.94 -20.96
N PRO A 188 -11.63 -9.47 -21.37
CA PRO A 188 -11.28 -10.88 -21.20
C PRO A 188 -11.13 -11.32 -19.73
N LYS A 189 -11.01 -10.36 -18.80
CA LYS A 189 -10.91 -10.60 -17.34
C LYS A 189 -12.23 -10.38 -16.61
N SER A 190 -13.30 -10.03 -17.32
CA SER A 190 -14.62 -9.80 -16.72
C SER A 190 -15.17 -11.10 -16.14
N ASP A 191 -15.89 -10.99 -15.02
CA ASP A 191 -16.67 -12.10 -14.46
C ASP A 191 -17.82 -12.53 -15.38
N LYS A 192 -18.20 -11.69 -16.37
CA LYS A 192 -19.19 -12.01 -17.40
C LYS A 192 -18.61 -12.71 -18.63
N ALA A 193 -17.28 -12.77 -18.78
CA ALA A 193 -16.67 -13.40 -19.95
C ALA A 193 -17.05 -14.89 -20.11
N PRO A 194 -17.06 -15.74 -19.05
CA PRO A 194 -17.53 -17.12 -19.16
C PRO A 194 -18.99 -17.20 -19.59
N GLY A 195 -19.84 -16.33 -19.03
CA GLY A 195 -21.26 -16.24 -19.36
C GLY A 195 -21.50 -15.82 -20.82
N GLY A 196 -20.70 -14.88 -21.32
CA GLY A 196 -20.72 -14.45 -22.72
C GLY A 196 -20.42 -15.60 -23.68
N ILE A 197 -19.34 -16.35 -23.44
CA ILE A 197 -18.94 -17.49 -24.29
C ILE A 197 -20.01 -18.59 -24.23
N LEU A 198 -20.57 -18.87 -23.04
CA LEU A 198 -21.68 -19.80 -22.90
C LEU A 198 -22.88 -19.38 -23.76
N LYS A 199 -23.23 -18.09 -23.71
CA LYS A 199 -24.36 -17.55 -24.48
C LYS A 199 -24.09 -17.51 -25.99
N GLN A 200 -22.85 -17.38 -26.43
CA GLN A 200 -22.50 -17.61 -27.84
C GLN A 200 -22.82 -19.06 -28.25
N GLY A 201 -22.37 -20.03 -27.47
CA GLY A 201 -22.67 -21.45 -27.71
C GLY A 201 -24.17 -21.75 -27.72
N PHE A 202 -24.93 -21.16 -26.80
CA PHE A 202 -26.39 -21.28 -26.80
C PHE A 202 -27.02 -20.63 -28.04
N SER A 203 -26.56 -19.45 -28.42
CA SER A 203 -27.07 -18.73 -29.61
C SER A 203 -26.84 -19.53 -30.90
N PHE A 204 -25.65 -20.13 -31.08
CA PHE A 204 -25.39 -21.03 -32.22
C PHE A 204 -26.31 -22.25 -32.22
N ALA A 205 -26.58 -22.84 -31.03
CA ALA A 205 -27.50 -23.96 -30.91
C ALA A 205 -28.93 -23.57 -31.30
N GLU A 206 -29.40 -22.39 -30.91
CA GLU A 206 -30.73 -21.88 -31.30
C GLU A 206 -30.83 -21.56 -32.81
N LEU A 207 -29.69 -21.26 -33.45
CA LEU A 207 -29.59 -21.13 -34.92
C LEU A 207 -29.51 -22.49 -35.65
N GLY A 208 -29.45 -23.62 -34.93
CA GLY A 208 -29.25 -24.95 -35.51
C GLY A 208 -27.81 -25.25 -35.94
N MET A 209 -26.87 -24.36 -35.62
CA MET A 209 -25.43 -24.49 -35.90
C MET A 209 -24.77 -25.30 -34.79
N THR A 210 -25.07 -26.60 -34.76
CA THR A 210 -24.72 -27.49 -33.65
C THR A 210 -23.22 -27.68 -33.48
N ASP A 211 -22.46 -27.72 -34.57
CA ASP A 211 -21.00 -27.90 -34.52
C ASP A 211 -20.32 -26.66 -33.92
N GLU A 212 -20.70 -25.46 -34.38
CA GLU A 212 -20.24 -24.19 -33.83
C GLU A 212 -20.65 -24.03 -32.37
N ALA A 213 -21.87 -24.42 -32.02
CA ALA A 213 -22.32 -24.43 -30.64
C ALA A 213 -21.39 -25.25 -29.75
N LYS A 214 -21.05 -26.48 -30.15
CA LYS A 214 -20.14 -27.34 -29.40
C LYS A 214 -18.74 -26.74 -29.28
N ILE A 215 -18.25 -26.00 -30.27
CA ILE A 215 -16.94 -25.31 -30.17
C ILE A 215 -16.94 -24.31 -29.01
N PHE A 216 -17.91 -23.39 -28.96
CA PHE A 216 -17.97 -22.38 -27.90
C PHE A 216 -18.26 -23.00 -26.53
N LEU A 217 -19.15 -23.99 -26.46
CA LEU A 217 -19.46 -24.68 -25.20
C LEU A 217 -18.25 -25.43 -24.63
N ASN A 218 -17.47 -26.13 -25.48
CA ASN A 218 -16.21 -26.75 -25.05
C ASN A 218 -15.16 -25.72 -24.63
N SER A 219 -15.14 -24.54 -25.27
CA SER A 219 -14.25 -23.45 -24.89
C SER A 219 -14.48 -23.00 -23.44
N VAL A 220 -15.75 -22.84 -23.01
CA VAL A 220 -16.07 -22.49 -21.61
C VAL A 220 -15.49 -23.52 -20.65
N ILE A 221 -15.69 -24.81 -20.92
CA ILE A 221 -15.22 -25.91 -20.07
C ILE A 221 -13.69 -25.91 -19.96
N LYS A 222 -13.01 -25.63 -21.08
CA LYS A 222 -11.55 -25.63 -21.15
C LYS A 222 -10.93 -24.41 -20.46
N VAL A 223 -11.50 -23.23 -20.68
CA VAL A 223 -10.94 -21.95 -20.22
C VAL A 223 -11.35 -21.64 -18.78
N TYR A 224 -12.56 -22.03 -18.37
CA TYR A 224 -13.13 -21.78 -17.04
C TYR A 224 -13.55 -23.08 -16.36
N PRO A 225 -12.61 -24.01 -16.12
CA PRO A 225 -12.95 -25.30 -15.50
C PRO A 225 -13.53 -25.08 -14.09
N GLY A 226 -14.66 -25.72 -13.81
CA GLY A 226 -15.32 -25.67 -12.50
C GLY A 226 -16.26 -24.49 -12.27
N SER A 227 -16.47 -23.61 -13.26
CA SER A 227 -17.52 -22.58 -13.17
C SER A 227 -18.92 -23.14 -13.41
N ASP A 228 -19.95 -22.44 -12.93
CA ASP A 228 -21.35 -22.81 -13.20
C ASP A 228 -21.65 -22.81 -14.71
N GLU A 229 -21.03 -21.91 -15.47
CA GLU A 229 -21.13 -21.87 -16.93
C GLU A 229 -20.54 -23.11 -17.58
N ALA A 230 -19.40 -23.62 -17.09
CA ALA A 230 -18.82 -24.87 -17.59
C ALA A 230 -19.75 -26.07 -17.34
N ALA A 231 -20.40 -26.14 -16.17
CA ALA A 231 -21.38 -27.17 -15.87
C ALA A 231 -22.60 -27.09 -16.82
N ARG A 232 -23.13 -25.89 -17.04
CA ARG A 232 -24.24 -25.65 -17.99
C ARG A 232 -23.85 -25.94 -19.43
N ALA A 233 -22.60 -25.68 -19.80
CA ALA A 233 -22.07 -26.00 -21.13
C ALA A 233 -22.05 -27.52 -21.37
N LEU A 234 -21.54 -28.30 -20.40
CA LEU A 234 -21.56 -29.76 -20.44
C LEU A 234 -22.98 -30.31 -20.63
N GLU A 235 -23.93 -29.77 -19.85
CA GLU A 235 -25.32 -30.18 -19.93
C GLU A 235 -25.91 -29.92 -21.34
N LYS A 236 -25.71 -28.73 -21.89
CA LYS A 236 -26.21 -28.39 -23.24
C LYS A 236 -25.57 -29.27 -24.32
N ILE A 237 -24.27 -29.56 -24.26
CA ILE A 237 -23.60 -30.48 -25.20
C ILE A 237 -24.26 -31.86 -25.16
N GLY A 238 -24.52 -32.39 -23.95
CA GLY A 238 -25.20 -33.68 -23.79
C GLY A 238 -26.55 -33.72 -24.49
N ARG A 239 -27.37 -32.66 -24.33
CA ARG A 239 -28.67 -32.56 -25.02
C ARG A 239 -28.54 -32.46 -26.54
N LEU A 240 -27.54 -31.72 -27.04
CA LEU A 240 -27.31 -31.59 -28.49
C LEU A 240 -26.93 -32.94 -29.13
N ASN A 241 -26.04 -33.70 -28.49
CA ASN A 241 -25.64 -35.03 -28.99
C ASN A 241 -26.81 -36.02 -29.08
N GLN A 242 -27.74 -35.98 -28.11
CA GLN A 242 -28.93 -36.83 -28.14
C GLN A 242 -29.88 -36.47 -29.30
N LYS A 243 -30.03 -35.17 -29.58
CA LYS A 243 -30.83 -34.69 -30.71
C LYS A 243 -30.22 -35.13 -32.06
N ASP A 244 -28.90 -35.06 -32.18
CA ASP A 244 -28.18 -35.50 -33.38
C ASP A 244 -28.32 -37.03 -33.59
N ALA A 245 -28.22 -37.81 -32.51
CA ALA A 245 -28.39 -39.26 -32.54
C ALA A 245 -29.83 -39.70 -32.86
N GLY A 246 -30.85 -38.94 -32.42
CA GLY A 246 -32.25 -39.21 -32.76
C GLY A 246 -32.62 -38.88 -34.20
N ASN A 247 -31.88 -37.98 -34.86
CA ASN A 247 -32.02 -37.66 -36.28
C ASN A 247 -31.21 -38.58 -37.21
N ALA A 248 -30.22 -39.30 -36.67
CA ALA A 248 -29.54 -40.37 -37.39
C ALA A 248 -30.43 -41.62 -37.37
N ALA A 249 -31.14 -41.90 -38.47
CA ALA A 249 -31.94 -43.11 -38.62
C ALA A 249 -31.11 -44.37 -38.27
N PRO A 250 -31.70 -45.41 -37.65
CA PRO A 250 -30.98 -46.63 -37.35
C PRO A 250 -30.50 -47.24 -38.67
N THR A 251 -29.18 -47.28 -38.86
CA THR A 251 -28.59 -48.13 -39.89
C THR A 251 -28.88 -49.58 -39.51
N PRO A 252 -29.31 -50.43 -40.45
CA PRO A 252 -29.61 -51.82 -40.12
C PRO A 252 -28.32 -52.49 -39.68
N THR A 253 -28.24 -52.82 -38.39
CA THR A 253 -27.20 -53.68 -37.85
C THR A 253 -27.40 -55.05 -38.48
N THR A 254 -26.50 -55.43 -39.39
CA THR A 254 -26.38 -56.82 -39.83
C THR A 254 -25.92 -57.65 -38.64
N THR A 255 -26.88 -58.28 -37.97
CA THR A 255 -26.63 -59.36 -37.03
C THR A 255 -26.19 -60.60 -37.81
N THR A 256 -24.88 -60.82 -37.89
CA THR A 256 -24.31 -62.14 -38.17
C THR A 256 -24.55 -63.04 -36.96
N SER A 257 -25.45 -64.01 -37.10
CA SER A 257 -25.60 -65.16 -36.19
C SER A 257 -24.83 -66.36 -36.74
N SER A 258 -24.27 -67.16 -35.83
CA SER A 258 -23.23 -68.18 -36.03
C SER A 258 -23.70 -69.52 -36.61
N ASP A 259 -24.94 -69.66 -37.06
CA ASP A 259 -25.46 -70.98 -37.43
C ASP A 259 -25.73 -71.03 -38.95
N GLY A 260 -24.72 -71.49 -39.68
CA GLY A 260 -24.77 -71.62 -41.12
C GLY A 260 -25.79 -72.67 -41.60
N ILE A 261 -26.93 -72.21 -42.12
CA ILE A 261 -27.76 -72.92 -43.12
C ILE A 261 -28.40 -71.88 -44.06
N PRO A 262 -28.24 -71.99 -45.39
CA PRO A 262 -28.84 -71.06 -46.35
C PRO A 262 -30.27 -71.49 -46.75
N LEU A 263 -31.20 -70.54 -46.81
CA LEU A 263 -32.51 -70.71 -47.47
C LEU A 263 -32.60 -69.79 -48.69
N ALA A 264 -32.93 -70.40 -49.82
CA ALA A 264 -32.87 -69.84 -51.17
C ALA A 264 -34.03 -68.86 -51.50
N PRO A 265 -33.85 -68.00 -52.52
CA PRO A 265 -34.71 -66.86 -52.81
C PRO A 265 -35.88 -67.17 -53.75
N GLY A 266 -37.05 -66.63 -53.44
CA GLY A 266 -38.25 -66.69 -54.27
C GLY A 266 -38.27 -65.62 -55.37
N VAL A 267 -38.09 -66.07 -56.61
CA VAL A 267 -38.17 -65.32 -57.88
C VAL A 267 -39.63 -65.05 -58.27
N LYS A 268 -39.93 -63.82 -58.72
CA LYS A 268 -40.90 -63.59 -59.81
C LYS A 268 -40.45 -62.46 -60.75
N ASN A 269 -40.00 -62.91 -61.94
CA ASN A 269 -40.16 -62.38 -63.29
C ASN A 269 -39.88 -60.90 -63.61
N GLN A 270 -38.84 -60.72 -64.45
CA GLN A 270 -38.69 -59.61 -65.40
C GLN A 270 -39.76 -59.68 -66.52
N PRO A 271 -39.88 -58.63 -67.34
CA PRO A 271 -39.19 -58.71 -68.63
C PRO A 271 -38.37 -57.47 -69.00
N LYS A 272 -37.18 -57.77 -69.55
CA LYS A 272 -36.26 -56.92 -70.34
C LYS A 272 -36.97 -56.41 -71.62
N PRO A 273 -36.58 -55.26 -72.21
CA PRO A 273 -35.60 -55.33 -73.31
C PRO A 273 -34.58 -54.16 -73.31
N ALA A 274 -33.31 -54.48 -73.62
CA ALA A 274 -32.53 -53.99 -74.78
C ALA A 274 -31.70 -52.73 -74.43
N ALA A 275 -30.44 -52.86 -74.05
CA ALA A 275 -29.25 -53.13 -74.89
C ALA A 275 -28.97 -52.00 -75.89
N GLU A 276 -28.14 -51.04 -75.48
CA GLU A 276 -27.23 -50.35 -76.40
C GLU A 276 -25.89 -50.09 -75.68
N GLU A 277 -24.83 -50.23 -76.47
CA GLU A 277 -23.45 -50.53 -76.10
C GLU A 277 -22.61 -49.34 -75.60
N PRO A 278 -21.45 -49.61 -74.98
CA PRO A 278 -20.58 -48.61 -74.35
C PRO A 278 -19.65 -47.93 -75.36
N ARG A 279 -19.66 -46.60 -75.41
CA ARG A 279 -18.53 -45.85 -75.96
C ARG A 279 -17.56 -45.47 -74.84
N GLN A 280 -16.47 -46.21 -74.76
CA GLN A 280 -15.19 -45.66 -74.32
C GLN A 280 -14.70 -44.67 -75.40
N ILE A 281 -13.96 -43.63 -74.99
CA ILE A 281 -12.65 -43.21 -75.54
C ILE A 281 -12.31 -41.79 -75.02
N PHE A 282 -11.44 -41.79 -74.00
CA PHE A 282 -10.30 -40.89 -73.69
C PHE A 282 -10.43 -39.40 -73.28
N PRO A 283 -9.50 -38.94 -72.40
CA PRO A 283 -9.34 -37.56 -71.96
C PRO A 283 -8.31 -36.77 -72.79
N LYS A 284 -8.50 -35.45 -72.91
CA LYS A 284 -7.48 -34.39 -73.09
C LYS A 284 -8.13 -33.13 -72.49
N GLY A 285 -7.58 -32.40 -71.51
CA GLY A 285 -6.23 -31.86 -71.43
C GLY A 285 -6.22 -30.47 -72.08
N LYS A 286 -6.24 -29.41 -71.24
CA LYS A 286 -5.71 -28.03 -71.39
C LYS A 286 -6.06 -27.29 -72.71
N ASP A 287 -6.58 -26.07 -72.72
CA ASP A 287 -6.33 -24.82 -72.00
C ASP A 287 -7.58 -23.92 -72.10
#